data_AF-A0A640VZ25-F1
#
_entry.id   AF-A0A640VZ25-F1
#
_cell.length_a   1.000
_cell.length_b   1.000
_cell.length_c   1.000
_cell.angle_alpha   90.00
_cell.angle_beta   90.00
_cell.angle_gamma   90.00
#
_symmetry.space_group_name_H-M   'P 1'
#
loop_
_entity.id
_entity.type
_entity.pdbx_description
1 polymer ?
#
loop_
_entity_poly.entity_id
_entity_poly.type
_entity_poly.pdbx_seq_one_letter_code
_entity_poly.pdbx_strand_id
1 'polypeptide(L)'
;MRLAPLVLVLPFAACVQFPKIDDATDQAARDAAYPKLIPLDTIPQSSAQDLTDQQEVQESLEQRVSSLQARAARLRSGGLTPEERARLDDKVE
;
A
#
# COMPACT_ATOMS: atom_id res chain seq x y z
N MET A 1 -1.98 -4.38 -40.26
CA MET A 1 -0.81 -5.22 -40.62
C MET A 1 0.55 -4.59 -40.28
N ARG A 2 0.63 -3.49 -39.51
CA ARG A 2 1.91 -2.82 -39.17
C ARG A 2 2.62 -3.38 -37.92
N LEU A 3 1.98 -4.29 -37.18
CA LEU A 3 2.51 -4.88 -35.94
C LEU A 3 3.23 -6.22 -36.15
N ALA A 4 3.15 -6.79 -37.37
CA ALA A 4 3.82 -8.04 -37.72
C ALA A 4 5.34 -8.05 -37.45
N PRO A 5 6.13 -6.99 -37.75
CA PRO A 5 7.57 -7.03 -37.45
C PRO A 5 7.87 -6.95 -35.95
N LEU A 6 6.98 -6.35 -35.15
CA LEU A 6 7.16 -6.23 -33.70
C LEU A 6 7.03 -7.59 -32.99
N VAL A 7 6.07 -8.41 -33.42
CA VAL A 7 5.81 -9.74 -32.84
C VAL A 7 6.98 -10.70 -33.09
N LEU A 8 7.68 -10.56 -34.23
CA LEU A 8 8.78 -11.44 -34.62
C LEU A 8 10.08 -11.18 -33.82
N VAL A 9 10.29 -9.97 -33.32
CA VAL A 9 11.52 -9.59 -32.57
C VAL A 9 11.35 -9.80 -31.06
N LEU A 10 10.12 -9.83 -30.55
CA LEU A 10 9.82 -10.02 -29.13
C LEU A 10 10.46 -11.26 -28.46
N PRO A 11 10.51 -12.46 -29.08
CA PRO A 11 11.09 -13.64 -28.42
C PRO A 11 12.62 -13.58 -28.30
N PHE A 12 13.31 -12.75 -29.10
CA PHE A 12 14.77 -12.59 -28.97
C PHE A 12 15.17 -11.80 -27.72
N ALA A 13 14.31 -10.92 -27.22
CA ALA A 13 14.54 -10.21 -25.95
C ALA A 13 14.36 -11.12 -24.72
N ALA A 14 13.67 -12.25 -24.87
CA ALA A 14 13.51 -13.24 -23.80
C ALA A 14 14.73 -14.18 -23.64
N CYS A 15 15.63 -14.19 -24.62
CA CYS A 15 16.89 -14.96 -24.58
C CYS A 15 18.07 -14.15 -24.02
N VAL A 16 17.84 -13.14 -23.18
CA VAL A 16 18.93 -12.46 -22.50
C VAL A 16 19.55 -13.39 -21.48
N GLN A 17 20.85 -13.67 -21.65
CA GLN A 17 21.65 -14.45 -20.72
C GLN A 17 21.55 -13.78 -19.34
N PHE A 18 21.00 -14.47 -18.34
CA PHE A 18 21.03 -13.99 -16.96
C PHE A 18 22.51 -13.77 -16.59
N PRO A 19 22.89 -12.56 -16.14
CA PRO A 19 24.27 -12.28 -15.80
C PRO A 19 24.71 -13.23 -14.69
N LYS A 20 25.95 -13.69 -14.77
CA LYS A 20 26.51 -14.65 -13.82
C LYS A 20 26.82 -13.95 -12.50
N ILE A 21 25.78 -13.66 -11.71
CA ILE A 21 25.88 -12.95 -10.43
C ILE A 21 26.59 -13.81 -9.38
N ASP A 22 26.56 -15.13 -9.52
CA ASP A 22 27.26 -16.02 -8.60
C ASP A 22 28.77 -15.74 -8.56
N ASP A 23 29.40 -15.42 -9.69
CA ASP A 23 30.84 -15.12 -9.73
C ASP A 23 31.20 -13.74 -9.13
N ALA A 24 30.21 -12.86 -8.88
CA ALA A 24 30.44 -11.56 -8.26
C ALA A 24 30.71 -11.65 -6.75
N THR A 25 30.52 -12.83 -6.15
CA THR A 25 30.77 -13.05 -4.73
C THR A 25 32.18 -13.61 -4.56
N ASP A 26 33.11 -12.76 -4.09
CA ASP A 26 34.49 -13.15 -3.80
C ASP A 26 34.54 -14.34 -2.83
N GLN A 27 35.53 -15.21 -2.98
CA GLN A 27 35.69 -16.40 -2.15
C GLN A 27 35.84 -16.01 -0.67
N ALA A 28 36.55 -14.91 -0.39
CA ALA A 28 36.67 -14.36 0.96
C ALA A 28 35.32 -13.94 1.56
N ALA A 29 34.36 -13.50 0.73
CA ALA A 29 33.01 -13.15 1.19
C ALA A 29 32.15 -14.41 1.48
N ARG A 30 32.41 -15.52 0.78
CA ARG A 30 31.74 -16.81 1.04
C ARG A 30 32.24 -17.45 2.33
N ASP A 31 33.54 -17.32 2.60
CA ASP A 31 34.19 -17.86 3.79
C ASP A 31 34.10 -16.90 5.00
N ALA A 32 33.52 -15.71 4.81
CA ALA A 32 33.33 -14.73 5.87
C ALA A 32 32.38 -15.26 6.95
N ALA A 33 32.68 -14.93 8.20
CA ALA A 33 31.77 -15.23 9.30
C ALA A 33 30.46 -14.46 9.13
N TYR A 34 29.33 -15.17 9.29
CA TYR A 34 28.03 -14.53 9.33
C TYR A 34 27.97 -13.48 10.45
N PRO A 35 27.35 -12.31 10.20
CA PRO A 35 27.21 -11.28 11.22
C PRO A 35 26.36 -11.80 12.39
N LYS A 36 26.63 -11.28 13.58
CA LYS A 36 25.82 -11.57 14.76
C LYS A 36 24.42 -10.97 14.56
N LEU A 37 23.40 -11.82 14.64
CA LEU A 37 22.02 -11.38 14.58
C LEU A 37 21.71 -10.55 15.83
N ILE A 38 21.13 -9.37 15.62
CA ILE A 38 20.68 -8.48 16.69
C ILE A 38 19.19 -8.76 16.92
N PRO A 39 18.74 -9.01 18.17
CA PRO A 39 17.33 -9.21 18.47
C PRO A 39 16.48 -8.01 18.09
N LEU A 40 15.29 -8.24 17.50
CA LEU A 40 14.43 -7.17 16.98
C LEU A 40 13.98 -6.18 18.07
N ASP A 41 13.81 -6.66 19.30
CA ASP A 41 13.48 -5.87 20.49
C ASP A 41 14.57 -4.88 20.89
N THR A 42 15.81 -5.09 20.43
CA THR A 42 16.93 -4.16 20.68
C THR A 42 17.10 -3.11 19.59
N ILE A 43 16.32 -3.19 18.51
CA ILE A 43 16.31 -2.17 17.46
C ILE A 43 15.51 -0.97 18.00
N PRO A 44 16.14 0.20 18.20
CA PRO A 44 15.41 1.39 18.61
C PRO A 44 14.35 1.70 17.55
N GLN A 45 13.10 1.87 17.99
CA GLN A 45 11.94 2.26 17.16
C GLN A 45 12.19 3.58 16.38
N SER A 46 13.26 4.30 16.70
CA SER A 46 13.71 5.54 16.09
C SER A 46 14.30 5.40 14.68
N SER A 47 14.38 4.20 14.08
CA SER A 47 14.61 4.12 12.62
C SER A 47 13.41 4.61 11.81
N ALA A 48 12.33 5.03 12.48
CA ALA A 48 11.20 5.78 11.94
C ALA A 48 11.58 7.22 11.52
N GLN A 49 12.76 7.41 10.94
CA GLN A 49 13.17 8.66 10.28
C GLN A 49 12.32 8.95 9.03
N ASP A 50 11.40 8.05 8.68
CA ASP A 50 10.41 8.18 7.62
C ASP A 50 8.97 8.27 8.18
N LEU A 51 8.81 8.77 9.42
CA LEU A 51 7.53 9.34 9.82
C LEU A 51 7.38 10.63 9.04
N THR A 52 6.68 10.56 7.91
CA THR A 52 5.96 11.71 7.32
C THR A 52 5.51 12.61 8.47
N ASP A 53 5.84 13.90 8.36
CA ASP A 53 5.66 14.92 9.39
C ASP A 53 4.40 14.62 10.21
N GLN A 54 4.57 14.20 11.47
CA GLN A 54 3.46 13.68 12.27
C GLN A 54 2.32 14.71 12.36
N GLN A 55 2.67 15.99 12.24
CA GLN A 55 1.73 17.09 12.18
C GLN A 55 0.90 17.06 10.89
N GLU A 56 1.52 16.86 9.72
CA GLU A 56 0.81 16.73 8.43
C GLU A 56 -0.16 15.55 8.45
N VAL A 57 0.27 14.41 9.00
CA VAL A 57 -0.59 13.22 9.14
C VAL A 57 -1.80 13.54 10.02
N GLN A 58 -1.58 14.20 11.16
CA GLN A 58 -2.65 14.58 12.08
C GLN A 58 -3.65 15.54 11.43
N GLU A 59 -3.15 16.59 10.76
CA GLU A 59 -3.98 17.57 10.05
C GLU A 59 -4.81 16.88 8.93
N SER A 60 -4.21 15.95 8.19
CA SER A 60 -4.92 15.20 7.14
C SER A 60 -6.05 14.33 7.70
N LEU A 61 -5.87 13.74 8.90
CA LEU A 61 -6.88 12.92 9.55
C LEU A 61 -8.04 13.79 10.06
N GLU A 62 -7.76 14.94 10.67
CA GLU A 62 -8.77 15.88 11.15
C GLU A 62 -9.64 16.44 10.01
N GLN A 63 -9.01 16.78 8.88
CA GLN A 63 -9.72 17.17 7.66
C GLN A 63 -10.65 16.06 7.14
N ARG A 64 -10.16 14.81 7.12
CA ARG A 64 -10.99 13.67 6.71
C ARG A 64 -12.17 13.46 7.65
N VAL A 65 -11.96 13.50 8.96
CA VAL A 65 -13.03 13.34 9.96
C VAL A 65 -14.10 14.41 9.78
N SER A 66 -13.71 15.69 9.66
CA SER A 66 -14.68 16.79 9.48
C SER A 66 -15.48 16.65 8.17
N SER A 67 -14.83 16.25 7.07
CA SER A 67 -15.51 16.01 5.79
C SER A 67 -16.55 14.87 5.88
N LEU A 68 -16.22 13.79 6.59
CA LEU A 68 -17.10 12.64 6.79
C LEU A 68 -18.29 13.01 7.68
N GLN A 69 -18.08 13.78 8.75
CA GLN A 69 -19.16 14.27 9.60
C GLN A 69 -20.12 15.18 8.84
N ALA A 70 -19.60 16.10 8.01
CA ALA A 70 -20.43 16.97 7.17
C ALA A 70 -21.25 16.14 6.17
N ARG A 71 -20.67 15.11 5.55
CA ARG A 71 -21.38 14.20 4.66
C ARG A 71 -22.46 13.40 5.39
N ALA A 72 -22.16 12.89 6.59
CA ALA A 72 -23.13 12.17 7.40
C ALA A 72 -24.32 13.05 7.80
N ALA A 73 -24.07 14.32 8.16
CA ALA A 73 -25.15 15.27 8.46
C ALA A 73 -26.09 15.46 7.26
N ARG A 74 -25.55 15.62 6.05
CA ARG A 74 -26.34 15.73 4.80
C ARG A 74 -27.16 14.47 4.51
N LEU A 75 -26.57 13.30 4.70
CA LEU A 75 -27.27 12.03 4.51
C LEU A 75 -28.41 11.84 5.51
N ARG A 76 -28.23 12.30 6.76
CA ARG A 76 -29.27 12.28 7.78
C ARG A 76 -30.44 13.21 7.44
N SER A 77 -30.16 14.38 6.83
CA SER A 77 -31.20 15.33 6.45
C SER A 77 -31.96 14.95 5.16
N GLY A 78 -31.34 14.19 4.26
CA GLY A 78 -31.95 13.72 3.01
C GLY A 78 -32.48 12.28 3.05
N GLY A 79 -32.49 11.65 4.23
CA GLY A 79 -32.99 10.30 4.42
C GLY A 79 -34.51 10.24 4.55
N LEU A 80 -35.03 9.04 4.84
CA LEU A 80 -36.45 8.78 5.05
C LEU A 80 -37.05 9.75 6.06
N THR A 81 -38.24 10.25 5.77
CA THR A 81 -39.10 10.93 6.74
C THR A 81 -39.47 9.96 7.87
N PRO A 82 -39.89 10.46 9.05
CA PRO A 82 -40.37 9.60 10.13
C PRO A 82 -41.50 8.66 9.69
N GLU A 83 -42.38 9.12 8.81
CA GLU A 83 -43.47 8.31 8.25
C GLU A 83 -42.95 7.19 7.33
N GLU A 84 -42.01 7.50 6.43
CA GLU A 84 -41.42 6.51 5.53
C GLU A 84 -40.62 5.44 6.28
N ARG A 85 -39.96 5.79 7.40
CA ARG A 85 -39.33 4.79 8.28
C ARG A 85 -40.37 3.89 8.96
N ALA A 86 -41.43 4.47 9.51
CA ALA A 86 -42.48 3.70 10.18
C ALA A 86 -43.14 2.69 9.22
N ARG A 87 -43.36 3.06 7.95
CA ARG A 87 -43.87 2.14 6.92
C ARG A 87 -42.90 1.02 6.56
N LEU A 88 -41.60 1.24 6.69
CA LEU A 88 -40.58 0.23 6.40
C LEU A 88 -40.52 -0.79 7.55
N ASP A 89 -40.51 -0.32 8.80
CA ASP A 89 -40.50 -1.18 9.99
C ASP A 89 -41.77 -2.07 10.08
N ASP A 90 -42.94 -1.52 9.73
CA ASP A 90 -44.23 -2.26 9.67
C ASP A 90 -44.25 -3.38 8.61
N LYS A 91 -43.39 -3.31 7.58
CA LYS A 91 -43.29 -4.33 6.53
C LYS A 91 -42.21 -5.40 6.80
N VAL A 92 -41.43 -5.24 7.86
CA VAL A 92 -40.33 -6.15 8.23
C VAL A 92 -40.77 -7.18 9.28
N GLU A 93 -41.88 -6.93 10.00
CA GLU A 93 -42.63 -7.97 10.74
C GLU A 93 -43.50 -8.82 9.80
#